data_AF-A0A8X6SAY2-F1
#
_entry.id   AF-A0A8X6SAY2-F1
#
_cell.length_a   1.000
_cell.length_b   1.000
_cell.length_c   1.000
_cell.angle_alpha   90.00
_cell.angle_beta   90.00
_cell.angle_gamma   90.00
#
_symmetry.space_group_name_H-M   'P 1'
#
loop_
_entity.id
_entity.type
_entity.pdbx_description
1 polymer ?
#
loop_
_entity_poly.entity_id
_entity_poly.type
_entity_poly.pdbx_seq_one_letter_code
_entity_poly.pdbx_strand_id
1 'polypeptide(L)' 'MGLQDLFIFTPLDYFLWGYVKSLVYADKPQTLDHLEDSIRRVIADIRPQMLEKVIESWTSRLDYIRASRGSHMPEVIFKV' A
#
# COMPACT_ATOMS: atom_id res chain seq x y z
N MET A 1 7.53 -16.17 15.69
CA MET A 1 7.57 -15.09 14.70
C MET A 1 6.90 -15.63 13.45
N GLY A 2 5.59 -15.41 13.34
CA GLY A 2 4.80 -16.02 12.27
C GLY A 2 4.93 -15.20 10.99
N LEU A 3 4.84 -15.85 9.82
CA LEU A 3 4.80 -15.17 8.51
C LEU A 3 3.72 -14.07 8.43
N GLN A 4 2.70 -14.15 9.29
CA GLN A 4 1.62 -13.20 9.46
C GLN A 4 2.09 -11.82 9.96
N ASP A 5 3.15 -11.76 10.79
CA ASP A 5 3.71 -10.51 11.32
C ASP A 5 4.51 -9.75 10.25
N LEU A 6 5.06 -10.47 9.26
CA LEU A 6 5.87 -9.91 8.19
C LEU A 6 5.01 -9.16 7.16
N PHE A 7 3.79 -9.63 6.91
CA PHE A 7 2.84 -9.03 5.95
C PHE A 7 2.30 -7.66 6.44
N ILE A 8 2.33 -7.41 7.75
CA ILE A 8 1.97 -6.11 8.35
C ILE A 8 3.15 -5.13 8.30
N PHE A 9 4.37 -5.63 8.05
CA PHE A 9 5.61 -4.87 8.04
C PHE A 9 6.07 -4.47 6.64
N THR A 10 5.34 -4.82 5.58
CA THR A 10 5.58 -4.28 4.24
C THR A 10 4.44 -3.31 3.91
N PRO A 11 4.62 -2.00 4.13
CA PRO A 11 3.58 -1.02 3.81
C PRO A 11 3.36 -0.92 2.31
N LEU A 12 4.27 -1.46 1.50
CA LEU A 12 4.02 -1.65 0.09
C LEU A 12 2.82 -2.56 -0.10
N ASP A 13 2.74 -3.71 0.57
CA ASP A 13 1.58 -4.61 0.43
C ASP A 13 0.28 -3.93 0.91
N TYR A 14 0.29 -3.23 2.05
CA TYR A 14 -0.92 -2.56 2.55
C TYR A 14 -1.35 -1.38 1.66
N PHE A 15 -0.41 -0.50 1.30
CA PHE A 15 -0.69 0.68 0.49
C PHE A 15 -1.04 0.29 -0.94
N LEU A 16 -0.25 -0.58 -1.58
CA LEU A 16 -0.46 -1.01 -2.96
C LEU A 16 -1.80 -1.72 -3.10
N TRP A 17 -2.11 -2.65 -2.19
CA TRP A 17 -3.39 -3.35 -2.22
C TRP A 17 -4.57 -2.39 -2.00
N GLY A 18 -4.49 -1.51 -1.00
CA GLY A 18 -5.53 -0.50 -0.75
C GLY A 18 -5.73 0.46 -1.92
N TYR A 19 -4.63 0.93 -2.51
CA TYR A 19 -4.62 1.84 -3.65
C TYR A 19 -5.21 1.18 -4.90
N VAL A 20 -4.72 -0.01 -5.29
CA VAL A 20 -5.23 -0.77 -6.44
C VAL A 20 -6.71 -1.04 -6.26
N LYS A 21 -7.13 -1.48 -5.07
CA LYS A 21 -8.54 -1.73 -4.77
C LYS A 21 -9.38 -0.47 -4.92
N SER A 22 -8.92 0.68 -4.42
CA SER A 22 -9.67 1.95 -4.52
C SER A 22 -9.94 2.35 -5.97
N LEU A 23 -8.97 2.16 -6.87
CA LEU A 23 -9.08 2.53 -8.28
C LEU A 23 -9.89 1.51 -9.09
N VAL A 24 -9.64 0.21 -8.88
CA VAL A 24 -10.33 -0.86 -9.59
C VAL A 24 -11.83 -0.84 -9.28
N TYR A 25 -12.22 -0.61 -8.03
CA TYR A 25 -13.63 -0.58 -7.64
C TYR A 25 -14.31 0.77 -7.92
N ALA A 26 -13.57 1.83 -8.25
CA ALA A 26 -14.15 3.10 -8.69
C ALA A 26 -14.91 2.94 -10.02
N ASP A 27 -14.39 2.11 -10.93
CA ASP A 27 -15.01 1.78 -12.23
C ASP A 27 -16.16 0.76 -12.13
N LYS A 28 -16.51 0.30 -10.91
CA LYS A 28 -17.62 -0.63 -10.61
C LYS A 28 -17.73 -1.79 -11.61
N PRO A 29 -16.69 -2.63 -11.75
CA PRO A 29 -16.68 -3.72 -12.72
C PRO A 29 -17.87 -4.67 -12.50
N GLN A 30 -18.58 -4.98 -13.60
CA GLN A 30 -19.76 -5.85 -13.60
C GLN A 30 -19.44 -7.30 -14.00
N THR A 31 -18.25 -7.54 -14.53
CA THR A 31 -17.78 -8.85 -14.98
C THR A 31 -16.37 -9.12 -14.47
N LEU A 32 -15.99 -10.40 -14.42
CA LEU A 32 -14.64 -10.82 -14.05
C LEU A 32 -13.60 -10.31 -15.06
N ASP A 33 -13.92 -10.34 -16.36
CA ASP A 33 -13.01 -9.85 -17.41
C ASP A 33 -12.71 -8.36 -17.22
N HIS A 34 -13.74 -7.55 -16.96
CA HIS A 34 -13.55 -6.11 -16.73
C HIS A 34 -12.79 -5.82 -15.43
N LEU A 35 -12.99 -6.64 -14.39
CA LEU A 35 -12.22 -6.56 -13.16
C LEU A 35 -10.75 -6.87 -13.41
N GLU A 36 -10.45 -7.93 -14.16
CA GLU A 36 -9.08 -8.33 -14.49
C GLU A 36 -8.37 -7.26 -15.34
N ASP A 37 -9.04 -6.73 -16.36
CA ASP A 37 -8.51 -5.66 -17.20
C ASP A 37 -8.27 -4.38 -16.41
N SER A 38 -9.18 -4.03 -15.48
CA SER A 38 -9.01 -2.88 -14.60
C SER A 38 -7.80 -3.04 -13.68
N ILE A 39 -7.60 -4.23 -13.10
CA ILE A 39 -6.42 -4.53 -12.27
C ILE A 39 -5.14 -4.37 -13.09
N ARG A 40 -5.09 -4.96 -14.30
CA ARG A 40 -3.92 -4.86 -15.19
C ARG A 40 -3.61 -3.41 -15.56
N ARG A 41 -4.64 -2.63 -15.91
CA ARG A 41 -4.50 -1.20 -16.24
C ARG A 41 -3.98 -0.40 -15.06
N VAL A 42 -4.59 -0.57 -13.89
CA VAL A 42 -4.21 0.17 -12.68
C VAL A 42 -2.77 -0.17 -12.30
N ILE A 43 -2.38 -1.44 -12.29
CA ILE A 43 -1.00 -1.84 -11.98
C ILE A 43 -0.01 -1.26 -12.99
N ALA A 44 -0.33 -1.27 -14.30
CA ALA A 44 0.53 -0.71 -15.33
C ALA A 44 0.70 0.82 -15.21
N ASP A 45 -0.28 1.52 -14.64
CA ASP A 45 -0.23 2.98 -14.40
C ASP A 45 0.56 3.35 -13.13
N ILE A 46 0.93 2.37 -12.30
CA ILE A 46 1.71 2.62 -11.09
C ILE A 46 3.12 3.06 -11.47
N ARG A 47 3.36 4.37 -11.29
CA ARG A 47 4.64 5.00 -11.57
C ARG A 47 5.69 4.63 -10.51
N PRO A 48 6.96 4.41 -10.90
CA PRO A 48 8.05 4.14 -9.96
C PRO A 48 8.18 5.18 -8.84
N GLN A 49 7.94 6.46 -9.16
CA GLN A 49 8.00 7.55 -8.18
C GLN A 49 6.97 7.41 -7.05
N MET A 50 5.84 6.74 -7.31
CA MET A 50 4.86 6.46 -6.27
C MET A 50 5.37 5.36 -5.32
N LEU A 51 6.04 4.34 -5.86
CA LEU A 51 6.67 3.29 -5.08
C LEU A 51 7.80 3.85 -4.20
N GLU A 52 8.63 4.75 -4.73
CA GLU A 52 9.68 5.44 -3.98
C GLU A 52 9.11 6.17 -2.75
N LYS A 53 8.04 6.96 -2.93
CA LYS A 53 7.38 7.66 -1.81
C LYS A 53 6.84 6.72 -0.73
N VAL A 54 6.30 5.56 -1.13
CA VAL A 54 5.80 4.55 -0.18
C VAL A 54 6.96 3.97 0.63
N ILE A 55 8.09 3.69 -0.03
CA ILE A 55 9.31 3.19 0.61
C ILE A 55 9.93 4.25 1.54
N GLU A 56 9.97 5.51 1.14
CA GLU A 56 10.44 6.63 1.97
C GLU A 56 9.56 6.81 3.22
N SER A 57 8.23 6.80 3.04
CA SER A 57 7.28 6.86 4.14
C SER A 57 7.47 5.68 5.08
N TRP A 58 7.76 4.48 4.55
CA TRP A 58 8.04 3.32 5.37
C TRP A 58 9.30 3.45 6.20
N THR A 59 10.40 3.83 5.54
CA THR A 59 11.71 3.95 6.15
C THR A 59 11.65 4.97 7.29
N SER A 60 10.97 6.09 7.06
CA SER A 60 10.71 7.10 8.10
C SER A 60 9.94 6.56 9.30
N ARG A 61 8.97 5.66 9.09
CA ARG A 61 8.22 5.01 10.18
C ARG A 61 9.08 4.01 10.93
N LEU A 62 9.90 3.22 10.23
CA LEU A 62 10.85 2.31 10.88
C LEU A 62 11.83 3.06 11.76
N ASP A 63 12.35 4.20 11.27
CA ASP A 63 13.22 5.08 12.05
C ASP A 63 12.51 5.63 13.29
N TYR A 64 11.23 6.03 13.14
CA TYR A 64 10.41 6.45 14.28
C TYR A 64 10.21 5.33 15.32
N ILE A 65 9.84 4.12 14.90
CA ILE A 65 9.65 2.96 15.80
C ILE A 65 10.97 2.63 16.54
N ARG A 66 12.08 2.68 15.82
CA ARG A 66 13.42 2.46 16.37
C ARG A 66 13.77 3.52 17.41
N ALA A 67 13.46 4.79 17.14
CA ALA A 67 13.70 5.90 18.06
C ALA A 67 12.76 5.87 19.27
N SER A 68 11.51 5.45 19.09
CA SER A 68 10.47 5.45 20.11
C SER A 68 10.49 4.21 21.03
N ARG A 69 11.46 3.29 20.84
CA ARG A 69 11.57 2.00 21.55
C ARG A 69 10.26 1.20 21.54
N GLY A 70 9.49 1.26 20.46
CA GLY A 70 8.23 0.52 20.32
C GLY A 70 6.99 1.21 20.91
N SER A 71 7.03 2.52 21.18
CA SER A 71 5.81 3.28 21.51
C SER A 71 4.84 3.36 20.31
N HIS A 72 3.54 3.48 20.60
CA HIS A 72 2.45 3.45 19.63
C HIS A 72 2.69 4.38 18.44
N MET A 73 2.59 3.82 17.23
CA MET A 73 2.71 4.57 15.97
C MET A 73 1.44 5.41 15.75
N PRO A 74 1.55 6.70 15.41
CA PRO A 74 0.38 7.49 15.03
C PRO A 74 -0.26 6.94 13.75
N GLU A 75 -1.58 6.99 13.69
CA GLU A 75 -2.38 6.57 12.55
C GLU A 75 -1.98 7.37 11.30
N VAL A 76 -1.52 6.70 10.25
CA VAL A 76 -1.01 7.39 9.06
C VAL A 76 -2.10 7.51 8.01
N ILE A 77 -2.59 8.74 7.83
CA ILE A 77 -3.47 9.12 6.74
C ILE A 77 -2.62 9.35 5.50
N PHE A 78 -2.73 8.47 4.50
CA PHE A 78 -2.19 8.75 3.17
C PHE A 78 -3.06 9.83 2.52
N LYS A 79 -2.57 11.06 2.45
CA LYS A 79 -3.19 12.10 1.61
C LYS A 79 -2.82 11.85 0.15
N VAL A 80 -3.84 11.53 -0.64
CA VAL A 80 -3.84 11.56 -2.11
C VAL A 80 -3.67 12.99 -2.60
#